data_AF-A0ABD3Q1T4-F1
#
_entry.id   AF-A0ABD3Q1T4-F1
#
_cell.length_a   1.000
_cell.length_b   1.000
_cell.length_c   1.000
_cell.angle_alpha   90.00
_cell.angle_beta   90.00
_cell.angle_gamma   90.00
#
_symmetry.space_group_name_H-M   'P 1'
#
loop_
_entity.id
_entity.type
_entity.pdbx_description
1 polymer ?
#
loop_
_entity_poly.entity_id
_entity_poly.type
_entity_poly.pdbx_seq_one_letter_code
_entity_poly.pdbx_strand_id
1 'polypeptide(L)'
;MRSYWRPGRTLSINFEASLLRGEAISSSDQERDTFLKCAKDRGVLDELDMFQKEAFVNVANHTFSLIQGPPGCGKSYVGSRLGQVLLSQYKRILVATSKNHSLDELLIDISRILDAEGPSNIVRVGNEKKIATELKPHSLPALLSAINGAISTSCDQMSMDDLARKFNKLCKRLSASVQLTWSNFEQFTGSDGTSAILYHIGSSFNVCSSYKTAPPDLVDFVNKILYEWSKPVIDSIIHESVKYWQESVTGPSHEIHKDTDTAGIGTDFSGFGDIRPNSLLGIITANGIAGSQAMFIPNMDVSFMWCWGDESKKNFILSVLQNEFHEITEKFLDLGIDLPALKDAVKESRIKSEINILKSASVIGSTVVGVLLNIDALSASRPEVLILEEAGEVSESALISILRISSLKKCILIGDHQQLRPTVNSYELRVNKKYDISCFERLVSLDMPCTMLKTQNRMLHEVLLPVQLHYSGIISNSSLNLSPVSWLHSPLFWWV
;
A
#
# COMPACT_ATOMS: atom_id res chain seq x y z
N MET A 1 5.80 -5.09 -9.35
CA MET A 1 5.31 -5.79 -10.58
C MET A 1 5.41 -4.97 -11.87
N ARG A 2 5.09 -3.67 -11.90
CA ARG A 2 5.12 -2.86 -13.15
C ARG A 2 6.50 -2.68 -13.80
N SER A 3 7.59 -2.70 -13.03
CA SER A 3 8.95 -2.49 -13.57
C SER A 3 9.52 -3.70 -14.35
N TYR A 4 8.98 -4.90 -14.17
CA TYR A 4 9.56 -6.14 -14.73
C TYR A 4 8.62 -6.95 -15.63
N TRP A 5 7.30 -6.69 -15.60
CA TRP A 5 6.38 -7.34 -16.52
C TRP A 5 6.32 -6.54 -17.83
N ARG A 6 6.95 -7.07 -18.88
CA ARG A 6 6.75 -6.62 -20.26
C ARG A 6 6.07 -7.75 -21.04
N PRO A 7 4.96 -7.50 -21.75
CA PRO A 7 4.34 -8.49 -22.61
C PRO A 7 5.38 -9.12 -23.54
N GLY A 8 5.42 -10.45 -23.62
CA GLY A 8 6.33 -11.21 -24.50
C GLY A 8 7.72 -11.54 -23.94
N ARG A 9 8.10 -11.08 -22.73
CA ARG A 9 9.39 -11.48 -22.12
C ARG A 9 9.25 -12.79 -21.35
N THR A 10 10.09 -13.78 -21.65
CA THR A 10 10.06 -15.08 -20.96
C THR A 10 10.34 -14.91 -19.46
N LEU A 11 9.31 -15.33 -18.73
CA LEU A 11 9.22 -15.74 -17.35
C LEU A 11 10.32 -16.64 -16.79
N SER A 12 11.63 -16.32 -16.77
CA SER A 12 12.60 -17.27 -16.17
C SER A 12 12.42 -17.33 -14.65
N ILE A 13 11.54 -18.23 -14.21
CA ILE A 13 11.40 -18.60 -12.81
C ILE A 13 12.57 -19.52 -12.50
N ASN A 14 13.65 -18.96 -11.93
CA ASN A 14 14.74 -19.75 -11.38
C ASN A 14 14.23 -20.44 -10.11
N PHE A 15 13.44 -21.49 -10.31
CA PHE A 15 12.79 -22.26 -9.27
C PHE A 15 13.56 -23.55 -9.01
N GLU A 16 13.68 -23.94 -7.75
CA GLU A 16 14.22 -25.26 -7.42
C GLU A 16 13.15 -26.31 -7.74
N ALA A 17 13.28 -26.98 -8.90
CA ALA A 17 12.30 -27.96 -9.35
C ALA A 17 12.07 -29.10 -8.34
N SER A 18 12.98 -29.32 -7.39
CA SER A 18 12.82 -30.23 -6.25
C SER A 18 11.62 -29.86 -5.35
N LEU A 19 11.35 -28.57 -5.15
CA LEU A 19 10.26 -28.12 -4.26
C LEU A 19 8.87 -28.45 -4.84
N LEU A 20 8.68 -28.39 -6.16
CA LEU A 20 7.38 -28.69 -6.79
C LEU A 20 7.20 -30.18 -7.11
N ARG A 21 8.28 -30.96 -7.17
CA ARG A 21 8.19 -32.39 -7.41
C ARG A 21 7.60 -33.14 -6.21
N GLY A 22 7.51 -32.50 -5.05
CA GLY A 22 6.97 -33.11 -3.84
C GLY A 22 7.72 -34.38 -3.44
N GLU A 23 8.99 -34.51 -3.87
CA GLU A 23 9.81 -35.68 -3.60
C GLU A 23 9.87 -35.90 -2.09
N ALA A 24 9.57 -37.12 -1.67
CA ALA A 24 9.69 -37.51 -0.28
C ALA A 24 11.14 -37.30 0.16
N ILE A 25 11.30 -36.62 1.30
CA ILE A 25 12.57 -36.54 2.01
C ILE A 25 12.95 -37.98 2.36
N SER A 26 14.18 -38.40 2.06
CA SER A 26 14.57 -39.79 2.16
C SER A 26 14.39 -40.29 3.61
N SER A 27 13.97 -41.55 3.78
CA SER A 27 13.65 -42.10 5.11
C SER A 27 14.85 -42.19 6.07
N SER A 28 16.07 -41.95 5.57
CA SER A 28 17.33 -41.86 6.31
C SER A 28 17.76 -40.43 6.65
N ASP A 29 16.94 -39.42 6.32
CA ASP A 29 17.31 -38.02 6.50
C ASP A 29 17.31 -37.60 7.96
N GLN A 30 18.49 -37.21 8.41
CA GLN A 30 18.75 -36.59 9.70
C GLN A 30 17.83 -35.38 9.95
N GLU A 31 17.41 -34.66 8.90
CA GLU A 31 16.49 -33.52 8.99
C GLU A 31 15.10 -33.91 9.51
N ARG A 32 14.51 -35.01 9.03
CA ARG A 32 13.20 -35.50 9.48
C ARG A 32 13.23 -35.85 10.96
N ASP A 33 14.22 -36.64 11.35
CA ASP A 33 14.34 -37.14 12.72
C ASP A 33 14.64 -35.99 13.68
N THR A 34 15.42 -34.99 13.24
CA THR A 34 15.67 -33.76 14.01
C THR A 34 14.39 -32.95 14.21
N PHE A 35 13.52 -32.85 13.19
CA PHE A 35 12.28 -32.08 13.27
C PHE A 35 11.31 -32.71 14.28
N LEU A 36 11.06 -34.02 14.16
CA LEU A 36 10.15 -34.75 15.05
C LEU A 36 10.70 -34.83 16.48
N LYS A 37 12.01 -35.00 16.63
CA LYS A 37 12.67 -34.95 17.94
C LYS A 37 12.49 -33.57 18.57
N CYS A 38 12.73 -32.49 17.84
CA CYS A 38 12.55 -31.14 18.36
C CYS A 38 11.09 -30.86 18.75
N ALA A 39 10.12 -31.32 17.94
CA ALA A 39 8.70 -31.21 18.26
C ALA A 39 8.35 -31.96 19.57
N LYS A 40 8.98 -33.12 19.81
CA LYS A 40 8.81 -33.86 21.06
C LYS A 40 9.47 -33.17 22.25
N ASP A 41 10.73 -32.75 22.10
CA ASP A 41 11.52 -32.12 23.17
C ASP A 41 10.88 -30.79 23.64
N ARG A 42 10.19 -30.08 22.73
CA ARG A 42 9.42 -28.87 23.04
C ARG A 42 8.03 -29.14 23.65
N GLY A 43 7.64 -30.40 23.85
CA GLY A 43 6.30 -30.78 24.32
C GLY A 43 5.17 -30.54 23.31
N VAL A 44 5.48 -30.03 22.11
CA VAL A 44 4.49 -29.72 21.06
C VAL A 44 3.72 -30.97 20.68
N LEU A 45 4.40 -32.11 20.50
CA LEU A 45 3.72 -33.36 20.16
C LEU A 45 2.81 -33.86 21.30
N ASP A 46 3.01 -33.49 22.55
CA ASP A 46 2.17 -33.96 23.65
C ASP A 46 0.81 -33.24 23.68
N GLU A 47 0.76 -32.00 23.19
CA GLU A 47 -0.47 -31.20 23.08
C GLU A 47 -1.35 -31.57 21.88
N LEU A 48 -0.75 -32.14 20.83
CA LEU A 48 -1.44 -32.39 19.56
C LEU A 48 -2.29 -33.67 19.60
N ASP A 49 -3.46 -33.58 18.98
CA ASP A 49 -4.26 -34.77 18.68
C ASP A 49 -3.60 -35.64 17.60
N MET A 50 -4.13 -36.86 17.41
CA MET A 50 -3.59 -37.84 16.46
C MET A 50 -3.50 -37.31 15.02
N PHE A 51 -4.52 -36.60 14.53
CA PHE A 51 -4.55 -36.11 13.14
C PHE A 51 -3.65 -34.90 12.95
N GLN A 52 -3.48 -34.09 14.00
CA GLN A 52 -2.48 -33.02 14.03
C GLN A 52 -1.06 -33.60 14.05
N LYS A 53 -0.80 -34.69 14.79
CA LYS A 53 0.48 -35.42 14.75
C LYS A 53 0.78 -35.98 13.35
N GLU A 54 -0.21 -36.55 12.68
CA GLU A 54 -0.08 -37.00 11.28
C GLU A 54 0.33 -35.84 10.36
N ALA A 55 -0.23 -34.63 10.58
CA ALA A 55 0.16 -33.45 9.81
C ALA A 55 1.63 -33.07 10.03
N PHE A 56 2.14 -33.19 11.27
CA PHE A 56 3.57 -33.00 11.57
C PHE A 56 4.44 -34.03 10.86
N VAL A 57 4.03 -35.29 10.84
CA VAL A 57 4.75 -36.35 10.11
C VAL A 57 4.74 -36.08 8.60
N ASN A 58 3.61 -35.63 8.04
CA ASN A 58 3.53 -35.24 6.63
C ASN A 58 4.49 -34.09 6.30
N VAL A 59 4.54 -33.06 7.14
CA VAL A 59 5.49 -31.95 7.01
C VAL A 59 6.93 -32.43 7.15
N ALA A 60 7.21 -33.36 8.06
CA ALA A 60 8.56 -33.89 8.24
C ALA A 60 9.06 -34.67 7.01
N ASN A 61 8.17 -35.32 6.27
CA ASN A 61 8.50 -36.19 5.15
C ASN A 61 8.53 -35.49 3.78
N HIS A 62 8.05 -34.25 3.66
CA HIS A 62 7.94 -33.57 2.37
C HIS A 62 8.48 -32.15 2.41
N THR A 63 9.06 -31.72 1.29
CA THR A 63 9.44 -30.32 1.06
C THR A 63 8.23 -29.47 0.71
N PHE A 64 7.19 -30.06 0.12
CA PHE A 64 5.91 -29.43 -0.18
C PHE A 64 4.78 -30.23 0.47
N SER A 65 4.05 -29.62 1.39
CA SER A 65 3.03 -30.31 2.19
C SER A 65 1.68 -29.62 2.12
N LEU A 66 0.62 -30.43 2.03
CA LEU A 66 -0.77 -29.97 2.09
C LEU A 66 -1.41 -30.44 3.40
N ILE A 67 -1.95 -29.51 4.17
CA ILE A 67 -2.76 -29.79 5.36
C ILE A 67 -4.16 -29.23 5.13
N GLN A 68 -5.15 -30.12 5.03
CA GLN A 68 -6.55 -29.74 5.00
C GLN A 68 -7.06 -29.60 6.42
N GLY A 69 -7.62 -28.45 6.76
CA GLY A 69 -8.25 -28.24 8.05
C GLY A 69 -9.71 -27.82 7.91
N PRO A 70 -10.65 -28.74 8.15
CA PRO A 70 -12.07 -28.42 8.26
C PRO A 70 -12.38 -27.37 9.36
N PRO A 71 -13.62 -26.85 9.41
CA PRO A 71 -14.01 -25.88 10.44
C PRO A 71 -13.80 -26.41 11.86
N GLY A 72 -13.09 -25.64 12.69
CA GLY A 72 -12.87 -25.98 14.11
C GLY A 72 -11.72 -26.96 14.38
N CYS A 73 -10.98 -27.43 13.37
CA CYS A 73 -9.89 -28.38 13.55
C CYS A 73 -8.52 -27.77 13.94
N GLY A 74 -8.46 -26.45 14.16
CA GLY A 74 -7.23 -25.80 14.61
C GLY A 74 -6.16 -25.59 13.53
N LYS A 75 -6.54 -25.16 12.31
CA LYS A 75 -5.58 -24.81 11.23
C LYS A 75 -4.47 -23.86 11.71
N SER A 76 -4.87 -22.74 12.30
CA SER A 76 -3.96 -21.70 12.79
C SER A 76 -3.11 -22.21 13.96
N TYR A 77 -3.71 -23.05 14.81
CA TYR A 77 -3.02 -23.72 15.91
C TYR A 77 -1.89 -24.64 15.40
N VAL A 78 -2.18 -25.51 14.42
CA VAL A 78 -1.14 -26.34 13.77
C VAL A 78 -0.08 -25.45 13.10
N GLY A 79 -0.50 -24.39 12.39
CA GLY A 79 0.41 -23.46 11.73
C GLY A 79 1.41 -22.78 12.67
N SER A 80 0.97 -22.31 13.84
CA SER A 80 1.87 -21.67 14.82
C SER A 80 2.87 -22.65 15.43
N ARG A 81 2.43 -23.89 15.76
CA ARG A 81 3.34 -24.93 16.27
C ARG A 81 4.34 -25.40 15.23
N LEU A 82 3.93 -25.51 13.96
CA LEU A 82 4.86 -25.79 12.86
C LEU A 82 5.92 -24.69 12.75
N GLY A 83 5.51 -23.42 12.80
CA GLY A 83 6.45 -22.29 12.78
C GLY A 83 7.50 -22.38 13.89
N GLN A 84 7.10 -22.74 15.11
CA GLN A 84 8.01 -22.88 16.25
C GLN A 84 9.03 -24.00 16.05
N VAL A 85 8.59 -25.20 15.65
CA VAL A 85 9.52 -26.33 15.46
C VAL A 85 10.45 -26.08 14.27
N LEU A 86 9.95 -25.50 13.18
CA LEU A 86 10.76 -25.23 11.98
C LEU A 86 11.86 -24.21 12.23
N LEU A 87 11.72 -23.29 13.19
CA LEU A 87 12.79 -22.35 13.56
C LEU A 87 14.01 -23.01 14.19
N SER A 88 13.90 -24.27 14.65
CA SER A 88 15.06 -25.04 15.11
C SER A 88 15.98 -25.52 13.96
N GLN A 89 15.47 -25.53 12.72
CA GLN A 89 16.17 -26.06 11.55
C GLN A 89 16.42 -25.01 10.48
N TYR A 90 15.54 -24.02 10.40
CA TYR A 90 15.57 -22.99 9.38
C TYR A 90 15.78 -21.63 10.04
N LYS A 91 16.64 -20.83 9.42
CA LYS A 91 16.98 -19.50 9.91
C LYS A 91 15.80 -18.54 9.81
N ARG A 92 14.94 -18.73 8.79
CA ARG A 92 13.83 -17.83 8.54
C ARG A 92 12.59 -18.47 7.94
N ILE A 93 11.45 -18.11 8.51
CA ILE A 93 10.13 -18.50 8.06
C ILE A 93 9.36 -17.28 7.55
N LEU A 94 8.74 -17.41 6.39
CA LEU A 94 7.72 -16.51 5.87
C LEU A 94 6.34 -17.10 6.17
N VAL A 95 5.55 -16.42 6.98
CA VAL A 95 4.15 -16.75 7.23
C VAL A 95 3.28 -15.82 6.39
N ALA A 96 2.43 -16.41 5.57
CA ALA A 96 1.49 -15.69 4.72
C ALA A 96 0.05 -16.20 4.91
N THR A 97 -0.91 -15.29 4.79
CA THR A 97 -2.36 -15.59 4.84
C THR A 97 -3.14 -14.49 4.11
N SER A 98 -4.42 -14.70 3.80
CA SER A 98 -5.21 -13.67 3.10
C SER A 98 -5.78 -12.61 4.07
N LYS A 99 -6.02 -12.97 5.34
CA LYS A 99 -6.66 -12.10 6.34
C LYS A 99 -5.68 -11.56 7.38
N ASN A 100 -5.76 -10.26 7.68
CA ASN A 100 -4.89 -9.62 8.68
C ASN A 100 -5.09 -10.19 10.09
N HIS A 101 -6.34 -10.42 10.50
CA HIS A 101 -6.62 -10.93 11.83
C HIS A 101 -6.04 -12.34 12.05
N SER A 102 -6.27 -13.27 11.11
CA SER A 102 -5.69 -14.62 11.16
C SER A 102 -4.16 -14.58 11.21
N LEU A 103 -3.54 -13.69 10.43
CA LEU A 103 -2.08 -13.50 10.44
C LEU A 103 -1.58 -13.09 11.82
N ASP A 104 -2.24 -12.09 12.40
CA ASP A 104 -1.80 -11.49 13.65
C ASP A 104 -1.95 -12.48 14.80
N GLU A 105 -3.06 -13.23 14.86
CA GLU A 105 -3.23 -14.33 15.83
C GLU A 105 -2.13 -15.39 15.70
N LEU A 106 -1.85 -15.83 14.48
CA LEU A 106 -0.83 -16.84 14.21
C LEU A 106 0.57 -16.34 14.63
N LEU A 107 0.92 -15.10 14.32
CA LEU A 107 2.21 -14.51 14.69
C LEU A 107 2.34 -14.29 16.20
N ILE A 108 1.27 -13.87 16.88
CA ILE A 108 1.24 -13.74 18.35
C ILE A 108 1.46 -15.11 18.99
N ASP A 109 0.81 -16.15 18.49
CA ASP A 109 1.01 -17.51 19.00
C ASP A 109 2.43 -18.04 18.74
N ILE A 110 3.06 -17.68 17.62
CA ILE A 110 4.48 -17.96 17.39
C ILE A 110 5.34 -17.17 18.39
N SER A 111 5.07 -15.88 18.61
CA SER A 111 5.89 -15.01 19.48
C SER A 111 5.88 -15.49 20.92
N ARG A 112 4.70 -15.82 21.47
CA ARG A 112 4.54 -16.26 22.86
C ARG A 112 5.40 -17.48 23.19
N ILE A 113 5.57 -18.38 22.23
CA ILE A 113 6.36 -19.59 22.41
C ILE A 113 7.85 -19.32 22.19
N LEU A 114 8.21 -18.40 21.30
CA LEU A 114 9.61 -18.01 21.09
C LEU A 114 10.18 -17.18 22.25
N ASP A 115 9.39 -16.29 22.84
CA ASP A 115 9.85 -15.43 23.95
C ASP A 115 10.26 -16.24 25.19
N ALA A 116 9.78 -17.48 25.33
CA ALA A 116 10.23 -18.43 26.35
C ALA A 116 11.67 -18.95 26.12
N GLU A 117 12.19 -18.87 24.89
CA GLU A 117 13.53 -19.34 24.49
C GLU A 117 14.50 -18.18 24.20
N GLY A 118 14.00 -16.94 24.13
CA GLY A 118 14.77 -15.72 23.86
C GLY A 118 13.95 -14.69 23.07
N PRO A 119 14.40 -13.43 22.93
CA PRO A 119 13.61 -12.41 22.24
C PRO A 119 13.32 -12.81 20.79
N SER A 120 12.04 -12.94 20.45
CA SER A 120 11.60 -13.27 19.10
C SER A 120 11.79 -12.07 18.16
N ASN A 121 12.57 -12.25 17.08
CA ASN A 121 12.71 -11.22 16.04
C ASN A 121 11.66 -11.42 14.95
N ILE A 122 10.41 -11.15 15.31
CA ILE A 122 9.27 -11.17 14.38
C ILE A 122 9.18 -9.81 13.68
N VAL A 123 8.95 -9.83 12.36
CA VAL A 123 8.64 -8.63 11.59
C VAL A 123 7.31 -8.80 10.88
N ARG A 124 6.37 -7.90 11.18
CA ARG A 124 5.04 -7.84 10.56
C ARG A 124 5.02 -6.81 9.42
N VAL A 125 4.88 -7.28 8.19
CA VAL A 125 4.81 -6.44 6.99
C VAL A 125 3.35 -6.15 6.64
N GLY A 126 2.94 -4.89 6.73
CA GLY A 126 1.58 -4.45 6.39
C GLY A 126 1.31 -3.02 6.84
N ASN A 127 0.09 -2.55 6.61
CA ASN A 127 -0.38 -1.25 7.10
C ASN A 127 -0.63 -1.32 8.61
N GLU A 128 0.05 -0.48 9.38
CA GLU A 128 -0.01 -0.41 10.85
C GLU A 128 -1.44 -0.21 11.40
N LYS A 129 -2.33 0.45 10.65
CA LYS A 129 -3.74 0.64 11.04
C LYS A 129 -4.53 -0.69 11.10
N LYS A 130 -4.06 -1.71 10.38
CA LYS A 130 -4.72 -3.04 10.29
C LYS A 130 -3.99 -4.12 11.10
N ILE A 131 -2.92 -3.76 11.81
CA ILE A 131 -2.11 -4.68 12.61
C ILE A 131 -2.59 -4.63 14.07
N ALA A 132 -2.71 -5.81 14.68
CA ALA A 132 -3.03 -5.97 16.09
C ALA A 132 -2.07 -5.17 16.99
N THR A 133 -2.60 -4.63 18.09
CA THR A 133 -1.86 -3.72 18.97
C THR A 133 -0.58 -4.35 19.51
N GLU A 134 -0.59 -5.65 19.84
CA GLU A 134 0.62 -6.34 20.33
C GLU A 134 1.74 -6.40 19.28
N LEU A 135 1.41 -6.41 17.99
CA LEU A 135 2.38 -6.54 16.89
C LEU A 135 2.82 -5.21 16.28
N LYS A 136 2.22 -4.08 16.67
CA LYS A 136 2.61 -2.75 16.14
C LYS A 136 4.10 -2.44 16.34
N PRO A 137 4.73 -2.69 17.52
CA PRO A 137 6.17 -2.48 17.70
C PRO A 137 7.03 -3.34 16.77
N HIS A 138 6.51 -4.49 16.35
CA HIS A 138 7.15 -5.44 15.45
C HIS A 138 6.82 -5.18 13.97
N SER A 139 6.05 -4.13 13.67
CA SER A 139 5.70 -3.80 12.29
C SER A 139 6.89 -3.21 11.53
N LEU A 140 7.01 -3.54 10.24
CA LEU A 140 8.08 -3.00 9.40
C LEU A 140 8.15 -1.46 9.42
N PRO A 141 7.03 -0.70 9.34
CA PRO A 141 7.05 0.75 9.47
C PRO A 141 7.58 1.24 10.83
N ALA A 142 7.18 0.62 11.93
CA ALA A 142 7.65 1.00 13.27
C ALA A 142 9.15 0.76 13.45
N LEU A 143 9.65 -0.39 12.96
CA LEU A 143 11.07 -0.73 13.01
C LEU A 143 11.92 0.21 12.13
N LEU A 144 11.42 0.57 10.95
CA LEU A 144 12.07 1.59 10.11
C LEU A 144 12.13 2.95 10.80
N SER A 145 11.04 3.36 11.44
CA SER A 145 10.96 4.62 12.17
C SER A 145 11.96 4.66 13.33
N ALA A 146 12.08 3.55 14.09
CA ALA A 146 13.04 3.43 15.18
C ALA A 146 14.50 3.53 14.69
N ILE A 147 14.82 2.91 13.56
CA ILE A 147 16.17 2.98 12.96
C ILE A 147 16.45 4.38 12.40
N ASN A 148 15.50 5.00 11.70
CA ASN A 148 15.66 6.34 11.14
C ASN A 148 15.65 7.44 12.22
N GLY A 149 15.06 7.19 13.39
CA GLY A 149 15.18 8.08 14.55
C GLY A 149 16.56 8.00 15.22
N ALA A 150 17.23 6.85 15.15
CA ALA A 150 18.58 6.64 15.67
C ALA A 150 19.68 7.03 14.67
N ILE A 151 19.43 6.86 13.37
CA ILE A 151 20.29 7.29 12.27
C ILE A 151 19.75 8.64 11.80
N SER A 152 20.30 9.73 12.32
CA SER A 152 20.08 11.08 11.79
C SER A 152 20.12 11.04 10.26
N THR A 153 18.93 11.21 9.65
CA THR A 153 18.60 11.37 8.23
C THR A 153 19.77 11.16 7.27
N SER A 154 19.73 10.08 6.47
CA SER A 154 20.65 9.87 5.34
C SER A 154 20.84 11.15 4.53
N CYS A 155 22.05 11.39 4.01
CA CYS A 155 22.40 12.58 3.22
C CYS A 155 21.34 12.93 2.15
N ASP A 156 20.71 11.92 1.54
CA ASP A 156 19.67 12.07 0.53
C ASP A 156 18.35 12.63 1.10
N GLN A 157 17.97 12.26 2.32
CA GLN A 157 16.77 12.77 3.00
C GLN A 157 16.99 14.23 3.44
N MET A 158 18.19 14.56 3.93
CA MET A 158 18.57 15.94 4.22
C MET A 158 18.56 16.82 2.97
N SER A 159 18.95 16.25 1.82
CA SER A 159 18.92 16.93 0.52
C SER A 159 17.48 17.17 0.03
N MET A 160 16.58 16.19 0.24
CA MET A 160 15.15 16.36 -0.03
C MET A 160 14.50 17.43 0.86
N ASP A 161 14.84 17.44 2.15
CA ASP A 161 14.35 18.45 3.09
C ASP A 161 14.92 19.85 2.78
N ASP A 162 16.16 19.94 2.31
CA ASP A 162 16.77 21.18 1.83
C ASP A 162 16.08 21.70 0.56
N LEU A 163 15.75 20.81 -0.37
CA LEU A 163 15.03 21.12 -1.60
C LEU A 163 13.59 21.59 -1.29
N ALA A 164 12.91 20.95 -0.35
CA ALA A 164 11.62 21.43 0.17
C ALA A 164 11.72 22.81 0.83
N ARG A 165 12.78 23.06 1.63
CA ARG A 165 13.03 24.37 2.26
C ARG A 165 13.31 25.46 1.22
N LYS A 166 14.13 25.17 0.21
CA LYS A 166 14.41 26.08 -0.91
C LYS A 166 13.14 26.44 -1.67
N PHE A 167 12.31 25.44 -1.97
CA PHE A 167 11.00 25.64 -2.60
C PHE A 167 10.09 26.53 -1.75
N ASN A 168 9.91 26.22 -0.45
CA ASN A 168 9.07 27.02 0.44
C ASN A 168 9.56 28.47 0.56
N LYS A 169 10.89 28.67 0.59
CA LYS A 169 11.50 30.00 0.59
C LYS A 169 11.23 30.75 -0.72
N LEU A 170 11.27 30.05 -1.86
CA LEU A 170 10.90 30.62 -3.15
C LEU A 170 9.44 31.05 -3.12
N CYS A 171 8.49 30.17 -2.79
CA CYS A 171 7.06 30.51 -2.68
C CYS A 171 6.76 31.72 -1.79
N LYS A 172 7.41 31.82 -0.61
CA LYS A 172 7.25 32.98 0.29
C LYS A 172 7.78 34.30 -0.29
N ARG A 173 8.85 34.25 -1.09
CA ARG A 173 9.32 35.44 -1.81
C ARG A 173 8.34 35.85 -2.90
N LEU A 174 7.70 34.87 -3.54
CA LEU A 174 6.76 35.11 -4.63
C LEU A 174 5.46 35.74 -4.17
N SER A 175 4.93 35.33 -3.00
CA SER A 175 3.76 36.00 -2.40
C SER A 175 4.01 37.49 -2.12
N ALA A 176 5.27 37.90 -1.98
CA ALA A 176 5.64 39.29 -1.76
C ALA A 176 5.92 40.07 -3.05
N SER A 177 6.35 39.41 -4.14
CA SER A 177 6.79 40.06 -5.38
C SER A 177 5.74 40.12 -6.49
N VAL A 178 4.78 39.19 -6.49
CA VAL A 178 3.74 39.12 -7.53
C VAL A 178 2.57 40.00 -7.12
N GLN A 179 2.42 41.17 -7.76
CA GLN A 179 1.35 42.12 -7.47
C GLN A 179 0.70 42.64 -8.76
N LEU A 180 -0.63 42.64 -8.78
CA LEU A 180 -1.39 43.33 -9.82
C LEU A 180 -1.35 44.83 -9.51
N THR A 181 -0.74 45.60 -10.41
CA THR A 181 -0.61 47.05 -10.29
C THR A 181 -1.40 47.71 -11.42
N TRP A 182 -1.71 49.00 -11.29
CA TRP A 182 -2.38 49.72 -12.38
C TRP A 182 -1.52 49.69 -13.66
N SER A 183 -0.19 49.82 -13.53
CA SER A 183 0.73 49.81 -14.67
C SER A 183 0.65 48.52 -15.48
N ASN A 184 0.78 47.35 -14.85
CA ASN A 184 0.72 46.07 -15.58
C ASN A 184 -0.70 45.72 -16.05
N PHE A 185 -1.73 46.10 -15.28
CA PHE A 185 -3.11 45.92 -15.65
C PHE A 185 -3.49 46.76 -16.89
N GLU A 186 -3.13 48.04 -16.94
CA GLU A 186 -3.39 48.91 -18.10
C GLU A 186 -2.57 48.49 -19.33
N GLN A 187 -1.32 48.05 -19.15
CA GLN A 187 -0.53 47.52 -20.27
C GLN A 187 -1.21 46.32 -20.94
N PHE A 188 -1.90 45.49 -20.16
CA PHE A 188 -2.59 44.30 -20.66
C PHE A 188 -4.00 44.61 -21.22
N THR A 189 -4.75 45.49 -20.56
CA THR A 189 -6.18 45.73 -20.85
C THR A 189 -6.44 47.00 -21.68
N GLY A 190 -5.42 47.83 -21.87
CA GLY A 190 -5.54 49.12 -22.54
C GLY A 190 -6.43 50.13 -21.79
N SER A 191 -7.02 51.06 -22.54
CA SER A 191 -7.91 52.10 -22.01
C SER A 191 -9.19 51.56 -21.37
N ASP A 192 -9.64 50.38 -21.81
CA ASP A 192 -10.90 49.78 -21.38
C ASP A 192 -10.81 49.29 -19.94
N GLY A 193 -9.68 48.68 -19.55
CA GLY A 193 -9.46 48.31 -18.15
C GLY A 193 -9.29 49.53 -17.24
N THR A 194 -8.60 50.56 -17.69
CA THR A 194 -8.50 51.82 -16.94
C THR A 194 -9.90 52.40 -16.69
N SER A 195 -10.76 52.37 -17.71
CA SER A 195 -12.16 52.81 -17.58
C SER A 195 -12.96 51.94 -16.61
N ALA A 196 -12.77 50.61 -16.64
CA ALA A 196 -13.46 49.67 -15.74
C ALA A 196 -13.09 49.88 -14.27
N ILE A 197 -11.83 50.19 -13.95
CA ILE A 197 -11.37 50.52 -12.60
C ILE A 197 -11.98 51.84 -12.13
N LEU A 198 -11.86 52.90 -12.95
CA LEU A 198 -12.31 54.24 -12.59
C LEU A 198 -13.83 54.31 -12.41
N TYR A 199 -14.58 53.54 -13.21
CA TYR A 199 -16.03 53.38 -13.05
C TYR A 199 -16.38 52.72 -11.70
N HIS A 200 -15.64 51.68 -11.31
CA HIS A 200 -15.89 50.96 -10.05
C HIS A 200 -15.63 51.80 -8.80
N ILE A 201 -14.63 52.69 -8.85
CA ILE A 201 -14.25 53.58 -7.74
C ILE A 201 -15.27 54.74 -7.55
N GLY A 202 -16.32 54.81 -8.38
CA GLY A 202 -17.38 55.80 -8.24
C GLY A 202 -16.93 57.21 -8.61
N SER A 203 -15.97 57.30 -9.53
CA SER A 203 -15.26 58.54 -9.78
C SER A 203 -15.92 59.34 -10.92
N SER A 204 -16.52 60.48 -10.57
CA SER A 204 -16.70 61.64 -11.44
C SER A 204 -15.35 62.29 -11.83
N PHE A 205 -14.24 61.54 -11.79
CA PHE A 205 -12.88 62.01 -12.07
C PHE A 205 -12.66 62.06 -13.58
N ASN A 206 -13.19 63.09 -14.22
CA ASN A 206 -12.95 63.45 -15.63
C ASN A 206 -11.49 63.87 -15.93
N VAL A 207 -10.52 63.53 -15.07
CA VAL A 207 -9.18 64.15 -15.06
C VAL A 207 -8.08 63.20 -15.54
N CYS A 208 -8.31 61.89 -15.58
CA CYS A 208 -7.23 60.95 -15.89
C CYS A 208 -7.69 59.75 -16.71
N SER A 209 -7.00 59.48 -17.83
CA SER A 209 -7.29 58.38 -18.76
C SER A 209 -6.23 57.28 -18.76
N SER A 210 -5.17 57.40 -17.95
CA SER A 210 -4.02 56.48 -17.94
C SER A 210 -3.21 56.61 -16.65
N TYR A 211 -2.60 55.51 -16.20
CA TYR A 211 -1.61 55.45 -15.12
C TYR A 211 -0.54 56.54 -15.24
N LYS A 212 -0.08 56.85 -16.46
CA LYS A 212 1.00 57.83 -16.69
C LYS A 212 0.62 59.26 -16.33
N THR A 213 -0.67 59.59 -16.32
CA THR A 213 -1.18 60.94 -16.05
C THR A 213 -1.87 61.05 -14.69
N ALA A 214 -1.84 59.98 -13.89
CA ALA A 214 -2.55 59.90 -12.61
C ALA A 214 -1.75 60.53 -11.46
N PRO A 215 -2.42 61.24 -10.52
CA PRO A 215 -1.80 61.68 -9.27
C PRO A 215 -1.28 60.50 -8.43
N PRO A 216 -0.15 60.63 -7.71
CA PRO A 216 0.41 59.55 -6.90
C PRO A 216 -0.59 58.93 -5.91
N ASP A 217 -1.39 59.76 -5.23
CA ASP A 217 -2.39 59.28 -4.25
C ASP A 217 -3.47 58.40 -4.91
N LEU A 218 -3.85 58.70 -6.15
CA LEU A 218 -4.80 57.91 -6.92
C LEU A 218 -4.18 56.59 -7.38
N VAL A 219 -2.91 56.62 -7.79
CA VAL A 219 -2.15 55.43 -8.16
C VAL A 219 -2.05 54.45 -6.99
N ASP A 220 -1.71 54.95 -5.80
CA ASP A 220 -1.61 54.13 -4.59
C ASP A 220 -2.96 53.54 -4.19
N PHE A 221 -4.04 54.33 -4.31
CA PHE A 221 -5.39 53.86 -4.03
C PHE A 221 -5.84 52.75 -4.99
N VAL A 222 -5.62 52.93 -6.30
CA VAL A 222 -5.97 51.92 -7.32
C VAL A 222 -5.13 50.65 -7.13
N ASN A 223 -3.83 50.78 -6.89
CA ASN A 223 -2.95 49.63 -6.62
C ASN A 223 -3.43 48.84 -5.39
N LYS A 224 -3.90 49.53 -4.34
CA LYS A 224 -4.45 48.86 -3.16
C LYS A 224 -5.72 48.06 -3.48
N ILE A 225 -6.61 48.60 -4.30
CA ILE A 225 -7.83 47.89 -4.72
C ILE A 225 -7.47 46.65 -5.56
N LEU A 226 -6.60 46.81 -6.56
CA LEU A 226 -6.16 45.69 -7.41
C LEU A 226 -5.43 44.61 -6.60
N TYR A 227 -4.64 45.00 -5.60
CA TYR A 227 -4.00 44.09 -4.67
C TYR A 227 -5.04 43.30 -3.86
N GLU A 228 -6.00 43.96 -3.20
CA GLU A 228 -7.03 43.28 -2.42
C GLU A 228 -7.91 42.36 -3.28
N TRP A 229 -8.18 42.74 -4.54
CA TRP A 229 -8.94 41.91 -5.48
C TRP A 229 -8.17 40.67 -5.94
N SER A 230 -6.87 40.80 -6.21
CA SER A 230 -6.03 39.71 -6.76
C SER A 230 -5.46 38.79 -5.69
N LYS A 231 -5.26 39.29 -4.46
CA LYS A 231 -4.60 38.57 -3.37
C LYS A 231 -5.20 37.18 -3.07
N PRO A 232 -6.53 36.98 -2.92
CA PRO A 232 -7.09 35.67 -2.62
C PRO A 232 -6.76 34.62 -3.69
N VAL A 233 -6.71 35.06 -4.95
CA VAL A 233 -6.44 34.21 -6.10
C VAL A 233 -4.95 33.85 -6.18
N ILE A 234 -4.08 34.84 -5.97
CA ILE A 234 -2.62 34.63 -5.91
C ILE A 234 -2.27 33.68 -4.75
N ASP A 235 -2.86 33.90 -3.57
CA ASP A 235 -2.67 33.03 -2.40
C ASP A 235 -3.15 31.60 -2.67
N SER A 236 -4.29 31.44 -3.35
CA SER A 236 -4.80 30.14 -3.77
C SER A 236 -3.84 29.41 -4.72
N ILE A 237 -3.32 30.09 -5.75
CA ILE A 237 -2.36 29.51 -6.71
C ILE A 237 -1.08 29.08 -5.98
N ILE A 238 -0.55 29.92 -5.09
CA ILE A 238 0.66 29.61 -4.31
C ILE A 238 0.41 28.40 -3.40
N HIS A 239 -0.70 28.40 -2.67
CA HIS A 239 -1.04 27.32 -1.75
C HIS A 239 -1.20 25.98 -2.49
N GLU A 240 -1.89 25.95 -3.63
CA GLU A 240 -2.02 24.75 -4.47
C GLU A 240 -0.66 24.24 -4.97
N SER A 241 0.26 25.15 -5.27
CA SER A 241 1.62 24.84 -5.73
C SER A 241 2.51 24.29 -4.62
N VAL A 242 2.42 24.88 -3.42
CA VAL A 242 3.08 24.39 -2.21
C VAL A 242 2.58 22.99 -1.88
N LYS A 243 1.26 22.79 -1.89
CA LYS A 243 0.67 21.48 -1.64
C LYS A 243 1.15 20.45 -2.67
N TYR A 244 1.12 20.78 -3.95
CA TYR A 244 1.59 19.88 -5.02
C TYR A 244 3.07 19.49 -4.85
N TRP A 245 3.94 20.46 -4.55
CA TRP A 245 5.36 20.17 -4.37
C TRP A 245 5.65 19.37 -3.11
N GLN A 246 4.94 19.67 -2.01
CA GLN A 246 5.03 18.88 -0.79
C GLN A 246 4.62 17.44 -1.06
N GLU A 247 3.45 17.21 -1.70
CA GLU A 247 3.00 15.88 -2.14
C GLU A 247 4.05 15.20 -3.05
N SER A 248 4.71 15.98 -3.91
CA SER A 248 5.76 15.48 -4.79
C SER A 248 7.03 15.07 -4.03
N VAL A 249 7.47 15.82 -3.02
CA VAL A 249 8.70 15.55 -2.26
C VAL A 249 8.48 14.48 -1.19
N THR A 250 7.38 14.54 -0.43
CA THR A 250 7.10 13.60 0.68
C THR A 250 6.44 12.30 0.21
N GLY A 251 5.96 12.27 -1.03
CA GLY A 251 5.17 11.16 -1.57
C GLY A 251 3.78 11.05 -0.91
N PRO A 252 2.89 10.22 -1.46
CA PRO A 252 1.51 10.05 -0.98
C PRO A 252 1.39 9.38 0.40
N SER A 253 2.50 8.98 1.04
CA SER A 253 2.51 8.12 2.23
C SER A 253 2.80 8.83 3.56
N HIS A 254 3.07 10.13 3.57
CA HIS A 254 3.01 10.92 4.80
C HIS A 254 1.68 11.67 4.85
N GLU A 255 0.69 11.03 5.47
CA GLU A 255 -0.59 11.64 5.82
C GLU A 255 -0.34 12.95 6.58
N ILE A 256 -0.63 14.08 5.92
CA ILE A 256 -0.87 15.34 6.61
C ILE A 256 -2.20 15.16 7.33
N HIS A 257 -2.17 15.17 8.66
CA HIS A 257 -3.36 15.36 9.48
C HIS A 257 -4.14 16.57 8.98
N LYS A 258 -5.24 16.33 8.27
CA LYS A 258 -6.38 17.24 8.17
C LYS A 258 -7.64 16.40 8.11
N ASP A 259 -8.42 16.43 9.19
CA ASP A 259 -9.84 16.16 9.14
C ASP A 259 -10.46 17.03 8.04
N THR A 260 -11.07 16.38 7.04
CA THR A 260 -12.38 16.68 6.45
C THR A 260 -12.54 15.91 5.14
N ASP A 261 -13.71 15.29 5.01
CA ASP A 261 -14.16 14.47 3.90
C ASP A 261 -13.99 15.13 2.53
N THR A 262 -13.47 14.39 1.55
CA THR A 262 -14.13 14.13 0.25
C THR A 262 -13.30 13.20 -0.63
N ALA A 263 -13.96 12.11 -1.05
CA ALA A 263 -13.82 11.25 -2.23
C ALA A 263 -12.44 11.06 -2.91
N GLY A 264 -12.08 9.78 -3.10
CA GLY A 264 -10.78 9.33 -3.55
C GLY A 264 -10.43 9.57 -5.02
N ILE A 265 -9.17 9.26 -5.38
CA ILE A 265 -8.73 8.84 -6.71
C ILE A 265 -7.43 8.03 -6.58
N GLY A 266 -7.44 6.91 -7.31
CA GLY A 266 -6.37 6.04 -7.84
C GLY A 266 -4.90 6.26 -7.49
N THR A 267 -4.29 5.15 -7.05
CA THR A 267 -2.86 4.86 -7.16
C THR A 267 -2.49 4.62 -8.63
N ASP A 268 -1.78 5.55 -9.28
CA ASP A 268 -0.96 5.31 -10.49
C ASP A 268 -0.26 6.60 -10.93
N PHE A 269 1.00 6.84 -10.50
CA PHE A 269 1.78 7.97 -11.03
C PHE A 269 2.68 7.48 -12.16
N SER A 270 2.23 7.64 -13.40
CA SER A 270 3.03 7.45 -14.61
C SER A 270 3.10 8.75 -15.40
N GLY A 271 4.24 9.44 -15.30
CA GLY A 271 4.60 10.57 -16.14
C GLY A 271 4.01 11.91 -15.71
N PHE A 272 4.52 12.98 -16.31
CA PHE A 272 4.07 14.38 -16.23
C PHE A 272 2.57 14.61 -16.61
N GLY A 273 1.72 13.57 -16.59
CA GLY A 273 0.30 13.63 -16.97
C GLY A 273 -0.67 13.90 -15.81
N ASP A 274 -0.27 13.69 -14.55
CA ASP A 274 -1.14 13.88 -13.37
C ASP A 274 -0.94 15.25 -12.69
N ILE A 275 -0.78 16.30 -13.49
CA ILE A 275 -0.54 17.62 -12.96
C ILE A 275 -1.89 18.28 -12.73
N ARG A 276 -2.17 18.70 -11.49
CA ARG A 276 -3.41 19.44 -11.19
C ARG A 276 -3.39 20.69 -12.07
N PRO A 277 -4.30 20.83 -13.05
CA PRO A 277 -4.24 21.91 -14.03
C PRO A 277 -4.33 23.31 -13.40
N ASN A 278 -4.74 23.39 -12.14
CA ASN A 278 -4.90 24.63 -11.38
C ASN A 278 -3.71 24.97 -10.45
N SER A 279 -2.74 24.06 -10.26
CA SER A 279 -1.50 24.40 -9.55
C SER A 279 -0.56 25.14 -10.49
N LEU A 280 0.31 26.01 -9.97
CA LEU A 280 1.30 26.72 -10.79
C LEU A 280 2.10 25.74 -11.64
N LEU A 281 2.48 24.57 -11.09
CA LEU A 281 3.18 23.52 -11.86
C LEU A 281 2.32 22.89 -12.96
N GLY A 282 1.01 22.72 -12.76
CA GLY A 282 0.08 22.23 -13.79
C GLY A 282 -0.17 23.21 -14.90
N ILE A 283 -0.32 24.47 -14.55
CA ILE A 283 -0.38 25.58 -15.50
C ILE A 283 0.94 25.65 -16.28
N ILE A 284 2.09 25.56 -15.59
CA ILE A 284 3.44 25.55 -16.19
C ILE A 284 3.61 24.43 -17.21
N THR A 285 3.13 23.23 -16.89
CA THR A 285 3.43 22.04 -17.69
C THR A 285 2.39 21.80 -18.79
N ALA A 286 1.13 22.15 -18.57
CA ALA A 286 0.10 22.17 -19.61
C ALA A 286 0.41 23.22 -20.69
N ASN A 287 1.05 24.34 -20.29
CA ASN A 287 1.55 25.38 -21.19
C ASN A 287 3.03 25.16 -21.56
N GLY A 288 3.54 23.93 -21.40
CA GLY A 288 4.95 23.60 -21.49
C GLY A 288 5.61 24.25 -22.69
N ILE A 289 6.77 24.85 -22.44
CA ILE A 289 7.85 25.18 -23.38
C ILE A 289 7.54 24.72 -24.82
N ALA A 290 6.74 25.51 -25.51
CA ALA A 290 6.59 25.52 -26.95
C ALA A 290 6.47 27.01 -27.27
N GLY A 291 7.60 27.56 -27.70
CA GLY A 291 7.89 28.98 -27.62
C GLY A 291 6.84 29.91 -28.23
N SER A 292 6.97 31.18 -27.87
CA SER A 292 6.50 32.32 -28.67
C SER A 292 5.00 32.44 -28.97
N GLN A 293 4.13 31.54 -28.51
CA GLN A 293 2.69 31.76 -28.58
C GLN A 293 2.19 32.25 -27.22
N ALA A 294 2.09 33.57 -27.11
CA ALA A 294 1.30 34.23 -26.09
C ALA A 294 -0.03 33.49 -25.94
N MET A 295 -0.37 33.18 -24.68
CA MET A 295 -1.64 32.58 -24.27
C MET A 295 -2.77 33.19 -25.12
N PHE A 296 -3.44 32.38 -25.95
CA PHE A 296 -4.60 32.86 -26.72
C PHE A 296 -5.76 33.00 -25.74
N ILE A 297 -5.82 34.15 -25.09
CA ILE A 297 -6.90 34.49 -24.17
C ILE A 297 -7.98 35.13 -25.04
N PRO A 298 -9.23 34.63 -25.00
CA PRO A 298 -10.34 35.33 -25.64
C PRO A 298 -10.35 36.77 -25.13
N ASN A 299 -10.66 37.76 -25.97
CA ASN A 299 -10.89 39.14 -25.49
C ASN A 299 -11.87 39.09 -24.31
N MET A 300 -11.33 39.15 -23.08
CA MET A 300 -12.13 39.10 -21.87
C MET A 300 -12.61 40.52 -21.63
N ASP A 301 -13.93 40.69 -21.69
CA ASP A 301 -14.55 41.96 -21.31
C ASP A 301 -14.32 42.20 -19.81
N VAL A 302 -13.39 43.10 -19.50
CA VAL A 302 -13.01 43.48 -18.13
C VAL A 302 -14.06 44.34 -17.43
N SER A 303 -15.11 44.78 -18.14
CA SER A 303 -16.20 45.59 -17.57
C SER A 303 -16.90 44.91 -16.40
N PHE A 304 -16.93 43.57 -16.40
CA PHE A 304 -17.54 42.75 -15.36
C PHE A 304 -16.51 42.01 -14.49
N MET A 305 -15.23 42.43 -14.48
CA MET A 305 -14.18 41.71 -13.75
C MET A 305 -14.44 41.54 -12.25
N TRP A 306 -15.19 42.48 -11.66
CA TRP A 306 -15.61 42.43 -10.26
C TRP A 306 -16.61 41.29 -9.98
N CYS A 307 -17.35 40.83 -11.00
CA CYS A 307 -18.33 39.77 -10.92
C CYS A 307 -17.79 38.39 -11.34
N TRP A 308 -16.51 38.30 -11.73
CA TRP A 308 -15.92 37.04 -12.17
C TRP A 308 -15.82 36.01 -11.03
N GLY A 309 -16.04 34.75 -11.38
CA GLY A 309 -15.73 33.60 -10.52
C GLY A 309 -14.22 33.35 -10.43
N ASP A 310 -13.83 32.50 -9.49
CA ASP A 310 -12.42 32.25 -9.17
C ASP A 310 -11.59 31.76 -10.36
N GLU A 311 -12.17 30.93 -11.23
CA GLU A 311 -11.48 30.40 -12.42
C GLU A 311 -11.16 31.49 -13.45
N SER A 312 -12.11 32.38 -13.74
CA SER A 312 -11.90 33.52 -14.64
C SER A 312 -10.87 34.50 -14.07
N LYS A 313 -10.92 34.76 -12.75
CA LYS A 313 -9.91 35.60 -12.07
C LYS A 313 -8.52 34.97 -12.12
N LYS A 314 -8.40 33.66 -11.91
CA LYS A 314 -7.14 32.89 -12.03
C LYS A 314 -6.55 33.06 -13.43
N ASN A 315 -7.34 32.78 -14.46
CA ASN A 315 -6.89 32.89 -15.86
C ASN A 315 -6.43 34.31 -16.20
N PHE A 316 -7.18 35.33 -15.79
CA PHE A 316 -6.81 36.72 -16.02
C PHE A 316 -5.51 37.12 -15.31
N ILE A 317 -5.36 36.80 -14.02
CA ILE A 317 -4.16 37.15 -13.25
C ILE A 317 -2.91 36.47 -13.83
N LEU A 318 -3.02 35.19 -14.21
CA LEU A 318 -1.94 34.47 -14.88
C LEU A 318 -1.54 35.11 -16.21
N SER A 319 -2.49 35.78 -16.87
CA SER A 319 -2.29 36.45 -18.15
C SER A 319 -1.59 37.81 -18.02
N VAL A 320 -2.02 38.61 -17.05
CA VAL A 320 -1.40 39.93 -16.81
C VAL A 320 0.03 39.78 -16.29
N LEU A 321 0.28 38.76 -15.46
CA LEU A 321 1.56 38.57 -14.77
C LEU A 321 2.41 37.45 -15.41
N GLN A 322 2.25 37.23 -16.73
CA GLN A 322 2.92 36.13 -17.45
C GLN A 322 4.43 36.14 -17.29
N ASN A 323 5.07 37.31 -17.33
CA ASN A 323 6.53 37.43 -17.23
C ASN A 323 7.02 37.08 -15.82
N GLU A 324 6.34 37.60 -14.80
CA GLU A 324 6.62 37.30 -13.40
C GLU A 324 6.46 35.80 -13.13
N PHE A 325 5.39 35.18 -13.66
CA PHE A 325 5.19 33.73 -13.56
C PHE A 325 6.20 32.92 -14.39
N HIS A 326 6.69 33.44 -15.50
CA HIS A 326 7.72 32.76 -16.31
C HIS A 326 9.07 32.70 -15.58
N GLU A 327 9.55 33.80 -15.00
CA GLU A 327 10.79 33.79 -14.20
C GLU A 327 10.73 32.84 -12.99
N ILE A 328 9.53 32.68 -12.46
CA ILE A 328 9.23 31.75 -11.37
C ILE A 328 9.35 30.31 -11.84
N THR A 329 8.82 30.05 -13.04
CA THR A 329 8.80 28.74 -13.67
C THR A 329 10.21 28.20 -13.87
N GLU A 330 11.12 29.01 -14.42
CA GLU A 330 12.53 28.63 -14.61
C GLU A 330 13.19 28.22 -13.29
N LYS A 331 12.99 29.01 -12.21
CA LYS A 331 13.55 28.70 -10.89
C LYS A 331 12.97 27.41 -10.29
N PHE A 332 11.72 27.07 -10.59
CA PHE A 332 11.12 25.80 -10.16
C PHE A 332 11.62 24.62 -10.98
N LEU A 333 11.80 24.81 -12.30
CA LEU A 333 12.40 23.81 -13.17
C LEU A 333 13.81 23.46 -12.70
N ASP A 334 14.63 24.47 -12.39
CA ASP A 334 15.99 24.28 -11.83
C ASP A 334 15.99 23.43 -10.56
N LEU A 335 15.05 23.69 -9.63
CA LEU A 335 14.89 22.88 -8.41
C LEU A 335 14.35 21.47 -8.70
N GLY A 336 13.62 21.29 -9.79
CA GLY A 336 13.04 20.02 -10.22
C GLY A 336 14.01 19.09 -10.93
N ILE A 337 15.15 19.58 -11.42
CA ILE A 337 16.15 18.78 -12.16
C ILE A 337 16.67 17.61 -11.32
N ASP A 338 17.01 17.85 -10.06
CA ASP A 338 17.61 16.83 -9.17
C ASP A 338 16.57 15.92 -8.49
N LEU A 339 15.28 16.29 -8.55
CA LEU A 339 14.22 15.63 -7.81
C LEU A 339 14.05 14.15 -8.17
N PRO A 340 14.07 13.72 -9.45
CA PRO A 340 13.95 12.30 -9.81
C PRO A 340 15.11 11.46 -9.24
N ALA A 341 16.35 11.92 -9.39
CA ALA A 341 17.53 11.20 -8.92
C ALA A 341 17.53 11.07 -7.38
N LEU A 342 17.17 12.13 -6.67
CA LEU A 342 17.03 12.10 -5.21
C LEU A 342 15.91 11.18 -4.75
N LYS A 343 14.75 11.17 -5.44
CA LYS A 343 13.66 10.22 -5.15
C LYS A 343 14.08 8.78 -5.32
N ASP A 344 14.80 8.47 -6.39
CA ASP A 344 15.30 7.13 -6.64
C ASP A 344 16.33 6.73 -5.57
N ALA A 345 17.25 7.62 -5.21
CA ALA A 345 18.24 7.38 -4.14
C ALA A 345 17.58 7.14 -2.78
N VAL A 346 16.60 7.97 -2.37
CA VAL A 346 15.85 7.79 -1.12
C VAL A 346 15.08 6.47 -1.13
N LYS A 347 14.44 6.13 -2.25
CA LYS A 347 13.72 4.87 -2.41
C LYS A 347 14.66 3.68 -2.30
N GLU A 348 15.82 3.72 -2.94
CA GLU A 348 16.84 2.67 -2.82
C GLU A 348 17.36 2.53 -1.39
N SER A 349 17.64 3.66 -0.72
CA SER A 349 18.07 3.69 0.68
C SER A 349 17.02 3.05 1.59
N ARG A 350 15.74 3.42 1.41
CA ARG A 350 14.62 2.83 2.14
C ARG A 350 14.51 1.32 1.91
N ILE A 351 14.57 0.87 0.65
CA ILE A 351 14.52 -0.55 0.32
C ILE A 351 15.69 -1.30 0.96
N LYS A 352 16.90 -0.73 0.98
CA LYS A 352 18.06 -1.31 1.66
C LYS A 352 17.80 -1.47 3.16
N SER A 353 17.26 -0.45 3.82
CA SER A 353 16.89 -0.50 5.24
C SER A 353 15.80 -1.54 5.53
N GLU A 354 14.76 -1.60 4.70
CA GLU A 354 13.71 -2.62 4.77
C GLU A 354 14.29 -4.03 4.66
N ILE A 355 15.15 -4.26 3.66
CA ILE A 355 15.83 -5.55 3.47
C ILE A 355 16.68 -5.90 4.69
N ASN A 356 17.39 -4.94 5.30
CA ASN A 356 18.22 -5.20 6.47
C ASN A 356 17.38 -5.61 7.69
N ILE A 357 16.24 -4.95 7.93
CA ILE A 357 15.28 -5.34 8.98
C ILE A 357 14.78 -6.76 8.71
N LEU A 358 14.29 -7.02 7.50
CA LEU A 358 13.79 -8.34 7.12
C LEU A 358 14.89 -9.41 7.22
N LYS A 359 16.16 -9.06 6.91
CA LYS A 359 17.35 -9.92 7.07
C LYS A 359 17.71 -10.23 8.52
N SER A 360 17.28 -9.41 9.47
CA SER A 360 17.47 -9.70 10.89
C SER A 360 16.39 -10.63 11.45
N ALA A 361 15.21 -10.64 10.83
CA ALA A 361 14.04 -11.38 11.33
C ALA A 361 14.24 -12.90 11.29
N SER A 362 13.68 -13.60 12.28
CA SER A 362 13.51 -15.07 12.24
C SER A 362 12.14 -15.44 11.66
N VAL A 363 11.12 -14.63 11.91
CA VAL A 363 9.77 -14.81 11.37
C VAL A 363 9.34 -13.54 10.66
N ILE A 364 8.93 -13.66 9.40
CA ILE A 364 8.32 -12.56 8.67
C ILE A 364 6.86 -12.91 8.44
N GLY A 365 5.95 -12.07 8.90
CA GLY A 365 4.52 -12.22 8.68
C GLY A 365 3.99 -11.18 7.70
N SER A 366 3.28 -11.59 6.66
CA SER A 366 2.60 -10.65 5.75
C SER A 366 1.35 -11.24 5.13
N THR A 367 0.39 -10.40 4.73
CA THR A 367 -0.72 -10.91 3.93
C THR A 367 -0.20 -11.33 2.56
N VAL A 368 -0.92 -12.21 1.85
CA VAL A 368 -0.54 -12.62 0.47
C VAL A 368 -0.30 -11.40 -0.43
N VAL A 369 -1.19 -10.41 -0.38
CA VAL A 369 -1.02 -9.15 -1.13
C VAL A 369 0.23 -8.40 -0.67
N GLY A 370 0.49 -8.34 0.64
CA GLY A 370 1.69 -7.73 1.19
C GLY A 370 2.98 -8.42 0.72
N VAL A 371 2.98 -9.75 0.61
CA VAL A 371 4.10 -10.51 0.04
C VAL A 371 4.33 -10.12 -1.42
N LEU A 372 3.27 -10.08 -2.23
CA LEU A 372 3.38 -9.76 -3.66
C LEU A 372 3.88 -8.34 -3.92
N LEU A 373 3.49 -7.38 -3.08
CA LEU A 373 3.95 -5.99 -3.16
C LEU A 373 5.42 -5.84 -2.77
N ASN A 374 5.92 -6.67 -1.85
CA ASN A 374 7.27 -6.58 -1.29
C ASN A 374 8.16 -7.77 -1.69
N ILE A 375 7.84 -8.43 -2.81
CA ILE A 375 8.46 -9.71 -3.17
C ILE A 375 9.98 -9.60 -3.36
N ASP A 376 10.48 -8.47 -3.87
CA ASP A 376 11.90 -8.24 -4.09
C ASP A 376 12.65 -8.15 -2.74
N ALA A 377 12.10 -7.39 -1.79
CA ALA A 377 12.67 -7.24 -0.45
C ALA A 377 12.61 -8.56 0.34
N LEU A 378 11.49 -9.28 0.25
CA LEU A 378 11.32 -10.59 0.86
C LEU A 378 12.27 -11.63 0.25
N SER A 379 12.44 -11.63 -1.07
CA SER A 379 13.40 -12.50 -1.77
C SER A 379 14.83 -12.20 -1.33
N ALA A 380 15.19 -10.92 -1.22
CA ALA A 380 16.51 -10.49 -0.74
C ALA A 380 16.74 -10.83 0.75
N SER A 381 15.67 -10.94 1.53
CA SER A 381 15.75 -11.41 2.91
C SER A 381 16.11 -12.91 2.95
N ARG A 382 15.70 -13.71 1.96
CA ARG A 382 15.96 -15.15 1.84
C ARG A 382 15.26 -16.02 2.91
N PRO A 383 13.91 -16.01 3.00
CA PRO A 383 13.19 -16.99 3.81
C PRO A 383 13.40 -18.40 3.26
N GLU A 384 13.49 -19.39 4.14
CA GLU A 384 13.73 -20.80 3.77
C GLU A 384 12.45 -21.64 3.81
N VAL A 385 11.47 -21.20 4.61
CA VAL A 385 10.18 -21.87 4.76
C VAL A 385 9.06 -20.90 4.44
N LEU A 386 8.06 -21.36 3.68
CA LEU A 386 6.77 -20.70 3.53
C LEU A 386 5.70 -21.49 4.28
N ILE A 387 5.00 -20.85 5.21
CA ILE A 387 3.73 -21.33 5.76
C ILE A 387 2.63 -20.45 5.18
N LEU A 388 1.81 -21.00 4.29
CA LEU A 388 0.67 -20.30 3.71
C LEU A 388 -0.62 -20.81 4.33
N GLU A 389 -1.20 -20.01 5.22
CA GLU A 389 -2.52 -20.26 5.78
C GLU A 389 -3.63 -19.77 4.82
N GLU A 390 -4.84 -20.31 5.00
CA GLU A 390 -6.00 -20.04 4.16
C GLU A 390 -5.73 -20.34 2.68
N ALA A 391 -4.85 -21.31 2.40
CA ALA A 391 -4.38 -21.61 1.04
C ALA A 391 -5.50 -22.01 0.07
N GLY A 392 -6.64 -22.47 0.58
CA GLY A 392 -7.85 -22.74 -0.20
C GLY A 392 -8.48 -21.48 -0.81
N GLU A 393 -8.31 -20.32 -0.18
CA GLU A 393 -8.80 -19.01 -0.62
C GLU A 393 -7.76 -18.23 -1.47
N VAL A 394 -6.52 -18.73 -1.57
CA VAL A 394 -5.42 -18.03 -2.27
C VAL A 394 -5.38 -18.42 -3.74
N SER A 395 -5.37 -17.41 -4.63
CA SER A 395 -5.31 -17.67 -6.07
C SER A 395 -4.02 -18.39 -6.46
N GLU A 396 -4.10 -19.30 -7.42
CA GLU A 396 -2.94 -20.03 -7.91
C GLU A 396 -1.83 -19.09 -8.40
N SER A 397 -2.18 -18.02 -9.11
CA SER A 397 -1.22 -17.02 -9.58
C SER A 397 -0.45 -16.34 -8.44
N ALA A 398 -1.11 -16.14 -7.29
CA ALA A 398 -0.46 -15.54 -6.13
C ALA A 398 0.57 -16.52 -5.54
N LEU A 399 0.20 -17.79 -5.33
CA LEU A 399 1.15 -18.79 -4.84
C LEU A 399 2.35 -18.96 -5.79
N ILE A 400 2.11 -19.10 -7.11
CA ILE A 400 3.19 -19.21 -8.11
C ILE A 400 4.13 -18.00 -8.04
N SER A 401 3.58 -16.81 -7.81
CA SER A 401 4.39 -15.61 -7.65
C SER A 401 5.24 -15.68 -6.39
N ILE A 402 4.69 -16.09 -5.24
CA ILE A 402 5.43 -16.24 -3.97
C ILE A 402 6.53 -17.29 -4.10
N LEU A 403 6.25 -18.41 -4.78
CA LEU A 403 7.22 -19.48 -5.02
C LEU A 403 8.44 -19.04 -5.85
N ARG A 404 8.44 -17.83 -6.44
CA ARG A 404 9.64 -17.22 -7.05
C ARG A 404 10.77 -16.94 -6.06
N ILE A 405 10.47 -16.91 -4.77
CA ILE A 405 11.49 -16.73 -3.73
C ILE A 405 12.38 -17.99 -3.73
N SER A 406 13.50 -17.90 -4.46
CA SER A 406 14.38 -19.04 -4.75
C SER A 406 15.13 -19.60 -3.54
N SER A 407 15.02 -18.97 -2.38
CA SER A 407 15.59 -19.47 -1.12
C SER A 407 14.67 -20.44 -0.39
N LEU A 408 13.41 -20.57 -0.81
CA LEU A 408 12.46 -21.48 -0.20
C LEU A 408 12.89 -22.93 -0.44
N LYS A 409 13.15 -23.63 0.66
CA LYS A 409 13.44 -25.07 0.73
C LYS A 409 12.20 -25.88 1.11
N LYS A 410 11.23 -25.24 1.78
CA LYS A 410 10.03 -25.88 2.29
C LYS A 410 8.79 -25.01 2.11
N CYS A 411 7.68 -25.61 1.68
CA CYS A 411 6.40 -24.96 1.47
C CYS A 411 5.27 -25.76 2.12
N ILE A 412 4.55 -25.15 3.03
CA ILE A 412 3.45 -25.79 3.77
C ILE A 412 2.19 -24.98 3.47
N LEU A 413 1.25 -25.61 2.77
CA LEU A 413 -0.06 -25.03 2.52
C LEU A 413 -1.05 -25.57 3.53
N ILE A 414 -1.67 -24.68 4.30
CA ILE A 414 -2.71 -25.00 5.27
C ILE A 414 -3.99 -24.33 4.80
N GLY A 415 -5.02 -25.11 4.51
CA GLY A 415 -6.23 -24.57 3.91
C GLY A 415 -7.40 -25.53 3.97
N ASP A 416 -8.48 -25.16 3.28
CA ASP A 416 -9.60 -26.04 3.08
C ASP A 416 -10.22 -25.78 1.70
N HIS A 417 -10.06 -26.74 0.78
CA HIS A 417 -10.56 -26.63 -0.59
C HIS A 417 -12.07 -26.88 -0.70
N GLN A 418 -12.70 -27.33 0.38
CA GLN A 418 -14.15 -27.52 0.44
C GLN A 418 -14.87 -26.28 1.04
N GLN A 419 -14.14 -25.20 1.34
CA GLN A 419 -14.68 -23.92 1.80
C GLN A 419 -14.65 -22.88 0.67
N LEU A 420 -14.50 -21.59 1.02
CA LEU A 420 -14.44 -20.50 0.06
C LEU A 420 -13.22 -20.63 -0.85
N ARG A 421 -13.45 -20.37 -2.13
CA ARG A 421 -12.44 -20.24 -3.17
C ARG A 421 -11.98 -18.79 -3.34
N PRO A 422 -10.84 -18.54 -4.01
CA PRO A 422 -10.42 -17.23 -4.45
C PRO A 422 -11.55 -16.45 -5.16
N THR A 423 -11.73 -15.20 -4.77
CA THR A 423 -12.72 -14.32 -5.41
C THR A 423 -12.29 -13.93 -6.82
N VAL A 424 -13.14 -14.21 -7.81
CA VAL A 424 -12.96 -13.80 -9.21
C VAL A 424 -14.20 -13.04 -9.67
N ASN A 425 -14.04 -11.75 -9.96
CA ASN A 425 -15.16 -10.86 -10.32
C ASN A 425 -15.74 -11.18 -11.71
N SER A 426 -14.91 -11.67 -12.64
CA SER A 426 -15.37 -12.03 -13.98
C SER A 426 -16.04 -13.40 -13.97
N TYR A 427 -17.33 -13.44 -14.33
CA TYR A 427 -18.08 -14.68 -14.48
C TYR A 427 -17.41 -15.63 -15.48
N GLU A 428 -16.95 -15.11 -16.62
CA GLU A 428 -16.30 -15.92 -17.66
C GLU A 428 -15.03 -16.58 -17.14
N LEU A 429 -14.17 -15.82 -16.44
CA LEU A 429 -12.94 -16.37 -15.88
C LEU A 429 -13.22 -17.39 -14.78
N ARG A 430 -14.21 -17.12 -13.94
CA ARG A 430 -14.61 -18.03 -12.86
C ARG A 430 -15.21 -19.33 -13.40
N VAL A 431 -16.25 -19.25 -14.22
CA VAL A 431 -17.05 -20.43 -14.62
C VAL A 431 -16.44 -21.15 -15.81
N ASN A 432 -16.07 -20.43 -16.87
CA ASN A 432 -15.61 -21.05 -18.11
C ASN A 432 -14.13 -21.41 -18.05
N LYS A 433 -13.33 -20.65 -17.29
CA LYS A 433 -11.89 -20.83 -17.19
C LYS A 433 -11.41 -21.33 -15.82
N LYS A 434 -12.29 -21.44 -14.83
CA LYS A 434 -11.99 -21.99 -13.49
C LYS A 434 -10.83 -21.29 -12.78
N TYR A 435 -10.73 -19.97 -12.93
CA TYR A 435 -9.69 -19.14 -12.29
C TYR A 435 -9.87 -19.03 -10.76
N ASP A 436 -11.02 -19.43 -10.23
CA ASP A 436 -11.29 -19.53 -8.79
C ASP A 436 -10.72 -20.81 -8.17
N ILE A 437 -10.22 -21.77 -8.95
CA ILE A 437 -9.57 -22.97 -8.38
C ILE A 437 -8.19 -22.58 -7.84
N SER A 438 -8.05 -22.63 -6.52
CA SER A 438 -6.78 -22.42 -5.82
C SER A 438 -5.76 -23.50 -6.18
N CYS A 439 -4.47 -23.19 -6.00
CA CYS A 439 -3.43 -24.20 -6.18
C CYS A 439 -3.59 -25.34 -5.17
N PHE A 440 -4.02 -25.05 -3.95
CA PHE A 440 -4.33 -26.07 -2.95
C PHE A 440 -5.37 -27.07 -3.48
N GLU A 441 -6.52 -26.58 -3.96
CA GLU A 441 -7.58 -27.43 -4.51
C GLU A 441 -7.10 -28.25 -5.70
N ARG A 442 -6.37 -27.63 -6.63
CA ARG A 442 -5.83 -28.32 -7.80
C ARG A 442 -4.86 -29.43 -7.42
N LEU A 443 -3.96 -29.19 -6.46
CA LEU A 443 -3.01 -30.20 -6.03
C LEU A 443 -3.71 -31.38 -5.33
N VAL A 444 -4.74 -31.11 -4.51
CA VAL A 444 -5.57 -32.18 -3.93
C VAL A 444 -6.28 -32.97 -5.03
N SER A 445 -6.83 -32.30 -6.06
CA SER A 445 -7.49 -32.96 -7.19
C SER A 445 -6.56 -33.79 -8.08
N LEU A 446 -5.25 -33.57 -7.97
CA LEU A 446 -4.19 -34.34 -8.65
C LEU A 446 -3.62 -35.44 -7.75
N ASP A 447 -4.32 -35.81 -6.68
CA ASP A 447 -3.94 -36.84 -5.72
C ASP A 447 -2.60 -36.58 -5.02
N MET A 448 -2.19 -35.31 -4.89
CA MET A 448 -1.05 -34.99 -4.03
C MET A 448 -1.36 -35.36 -2.57
N PRO A 449 -0.40 -35.95 -1.83
CA PRO A 449 -0.57 -36.28 -0.43
C PRO A 449 -1.04 -35.08 0.40
N CYS A 450 -2.27 -35.17 0.93
CA CYS A 450 -2.87 -34.16 1.77
C CYS A 450 -3.34 -34.79 3.08
N THR A 451 -2.89 -34.23 4.21
CA THR A 451 -3.33 -34.69 5.53
C THR A 451 -4.51 -33.86 5.97
N MET A 452 -5.64 -34.52 6.25
CA MET A 452 -6.83 -33.85 6.79
C MET A 452 -6.86 -33.93 8.31
N LEU A 453 -6.95 -32.78 8.97
CA LEU A 453 -7.27 -32.69 10.39
C LEU A 453 -8.72 -33.13 10.60
N LYS A 454 -8.99 -33.98 11.59
CA LYS A 454 -10.34 -34.54 11.78
C LYS A 454 -10.99 -34.23 13.12
N THR A 455 -10.22 -33.90 14.15
CA THR A 455 -10.78 -33.51 15.45
C THR A 455 -11.16 -32.04 15.41
N GLN A 456 -12.44 -31.71 15.65
CA GLN A 456 -12.90 -30.32 15.72
C GLN A 456 -13.36 -29.93 17.13
N ASN A 457 -13.12 -28.67 17.49
CA ASN A 457 -13.36 -28.12 18.83
C ASN A 457 -14.44 -27.02 18.88
N ARG A 458 -15.21 -26.82 17.80
CA ARG A 458 -16.16 -25.70 17.67
C ARG A 458 -17.62 -26.14 17.77
N MET A 459 -17.97 -27.20 17.05
CA MET A 459 -19.33 -27.66 16.86
C MET A 459 -19.65 -28.79 17.84
N LEU A 460 -20.89 -28.85 18.32
CA LEU A 460 -21.41 -30.04 18.98
C LEU A 460 -21.62 -31.17 17.97
N HIS A 461 -21.75 -32.41 18.45
CA HIS A 461 -21.89 -33.59 17.59
C HIS A 461 -23.09 -33.48 16.63
N GLU A 462 -24.22 -32.96 17.10
CA GLU A 462 -25.46 -32.84 16.32
C GLU A 462 -25.33 -31.81 15.19
N VAL A 463 -24.56 -30.74 15.42
CA VAL A 463 -24.25 -29.70 14.41
C VAL A 463 -23.19 -30.20 13.42
N LEU A 464 -22.37 -31.16 13.81
CA LEU A 464 -21.34 -31.76 12.96
C LEU A 464 -21.92 -32.72 11.91
N LEU A 465 -23.08 -33.34 12.16
CA LEU A 465 -23.71 -34.32 11.26
C LEU A 465 -23.83 -33.84 9.79
N PRO A 466 -24.40 -32.65 9.48
CA PRO A 466 -24.44 -32.17 8.10
C PRO A 466 -23.04 -31.88 7.52
N VAL A 467 -22.06 -31.55 8.36
CA VAL A 467 -20.67 -31.29 7.93
C VAL A 467 -19.96 -32.59 7.55
N GLN A 468 -20.27 -33.72 8.20
CA GLN A 468 -19.72 -35.03 7.87
C GLN A 468 -20.06 -35.50 6.44
N LEU A 469 -21.10 -34.93 5.82
CA LEU A 469 -21.42 -35.19 4.41
C LEU A 469 -20.34 -34.69 3.45
N HIS A 470 -19.61 -33.66 3.85
CA HIS A 470 -18.51 -33.06 3.07
C HIS A 470 -17.14 -33.60 3.52
N TYR A 471 -16.97 -33.80 4.84
CA TYR A 471 -15.69 -34.20 5.43
C TYR A 471 -15.76 -35.61 6.04
N SER A 472 -15.21 -36.59 5.31
CA SER A 472 -15.21 -37.98 5.76
C SER A 472 -14.36 -38.19 7.02
N GLY A 473 -14.99 -38.70 8.09
CA GLY A 473 -14.31 -39.06 9.33
C GLY A 473 -13.99 -37.88 10.26
N ILE A 474 -14.56 -36.69 10.05
CA ILE A 474 -14.49 -35.59 11.01
C ILE A 474 -15.23 -35.96 12.31
N ILE A 475 -14.63 -35.66 13.47
CA ILE A 475 -15.14 -36.00 14.80
C ILE A 475 -15.13 -34.78 15.72
N SER A 476 -16.11 -34.71 16.63
CA SER A 476 -16.14 -33.67 17.67
C SER A 476 -15.30 -34.06 18.87
N ASN A 477 -14.54 -33.12 19.41
CA ASN A 477 -13.87 -33.26 20.71
C ASN A 477 -14.81 -33.01 21.90
N SER A 478 -16.07 -32.64 21.66
CA SER A 478 -17.05 -32.42 22.72
C SER A 478 -17.49 -33.76 23.34
N SER A 479 -17.31 -33.90 24.65
CA SER A 479 -17.88 -35.00 25.45
C SER A 479 -19.36 -34.81 25.77
N LEU A 480 -19.90 -33.62 25.52
CA LEU A 480 -21.31 -33.28 25.71
C LEU A 480 -22.15 -33.96 24.63
N ASN A 481 -22.90 -34.97 25.03
CA ASN A 481 -23.89 -35.64 24.21
C ASN A 481 -25.26 -35.06 24.59
N LEU A 482 -25.71 -34.04 23.86
CA LEU A 482 -27.00 -33.41 24.13
C LEU A 482 -28.07 -34.16 23.36
N SER A 483 -29.22 -34.43 23.97
CA SER A 483 -30.37 -34.88 23.18
C SER A 483 -30.62 -33.88 22.06
N PRO A 484 -30.81 -34.32 20.80
CA PRO A 484 -31.05 -33.42 19.68
C PRO A 484 -32.12 -32.39 20.06
N VAL A 485 -31.79 -31.12 19.88
CA VAL A 485 -32.71 -30.04 20.26
C VAL A 485 -33.98 -30.20 19.41
N SER A 486 -35.16 -30.05 20.01
CA SER A 486 -36.44 -30.41 19.37
C SER A 486 -36.66 -29.79 17.98
N TRP A 487 -36.08 -28.60 17.73
CA TRP A 487 -36.15 -27.90 16.45
C TRP A 487 -35.32 -28.55 15.34
N LEU A 488 -34.32 -29.39 15.64
CA LEU A 488 -33.52 -30.14 14.64
C LEU A 488 -34.34 -31.25 13.96
N HIS A 489 -35.48 -31.64 14.55
CA HIS A 489 -36.40 -32.62 13.97
C HIS A 489 -37.35 -32.04 12.91
N SER A 490 -37.41 -30.71 12.75
CA SER A 490 -38.28 -30.05 11.78
C SER A 490 -37.46 -29.09 10.91
N PRO A 491 -37.58 -29.14 9.57
CA PRO A 491 -36.88 -28.22 8.66
C PRO A 491 -37.32 -26.75 8.78
N LEU A 492 -38.40 -26.47 9.52
CA LEU A 492 -38.91 -25.12 9.82
C LEU A 492 -39.18 -25.02 11.32
N PHE A 493 -38.48 -24.10 11.99
CA PHE A 493 -38.76 -23.71 13.37
C PHE A 493 -38.76 -22.17 13.46
N TRP A 494 -39.89 -21.60 13.86
CA TRP A 494 -40.03 -20.19 14.19
C TRP A 494 -40.03 -20.05 15.71
N TRP A 495 -39.24 -19.11 16.24
CA TRP A 495 -39.36 -18.67 17.63
C TRP A 495 -40.75 -18.05 17.80
N VAL A 496 -41.60 -18.66 18.63
CA VAL A 496 -42.85 -18.06 19.10
C VAL A 496 -42.62 -17.48 20.48
#